data_AF-A0A1I1FPX7-F1
#
_entry.id   AF-A0A1I1FPX7-F1
#
_cell.length_a   1.000
_cell.length_b   1.000
_cell.length_c   1.000
_cell.angle_alpha   90.00
_cell.angle_beta   90.00
_cell.angle_gamma   90.00
#
_symmetry.space_group_name_H-M   'P 1'
#
loop_
_entity.id
_entity.type
_entity.pdbx_description
1 polymer ?
#
loop_
_entity_poly.entity_id
_entity_poly.type
_entity_poly.pdbx_seq_one_letter_code
_entity_poly.pdbx_strand_id
1 'polypeptide(L)'
;MAKFNPKQMQYYVTTLQEVLQNTQDTADHVSPFFVKLDEAKQADKVADMAKAEFGEIKAEFDDAVAAYEKNAKTLAALQVPVRFMGVHKTLAKAYADYAAATKMMADALDEKNQSINEADFAQSEKDQETFLGKIQAQVAKIFGA
;
A
#
# COMPACT_ATOMS: atom_id res chain seq x y z
N MET A 1 4.50 36.29 -6.70
CA MET A 1 4.19 35.32 -5.63
C MET A 1 2.90 34.60 -5.99
N ALA A 2 2.88 33.27 -5.99
CA ALA A 2 1.63 32.53 -6.18
C ALA A 2 0.69 32.86 -5.01
N LYS A 3 -0.50 33.41 -5.29
CA LYS A 3 -1.51 33.70 -4.27
C LYS A 3 -2.03 32.38 -3.69
N PHE A 4 -2.17 32.32 -2.36
CA PHE A 4 -2.81 31.21 -1.66
C PHE A 4 -4.23 30.96 -2.20
N ASN A 5 -4.56 29.71 -2.49
CA ASN A 5 -5.88 29.29 -2.94
C ASN A 5 -6.54 28.37 -1.89
N PRO A 6 -7.50 28.88 -1.09
CA PRO A 6 -8.16 28.10 -0.05
C PRO A 6 -8.88 26.86 -0.57
N LYS A 7 -9.48 26.92 -1.77
CA LYS A 7 -10.20 25.77 -2.36
C LYS A 7 -9.24 24.65 -2.75
N GLN A 8 -8.08 24.99 -3.30
CA GLN A 8 -7.03 24.02 -3.62
C GLN A 8 -6.50 23.34 -2.35
N MET A 9 -6.33 24.10 -1.27
CA MET A 9 -5.91 23.56 0.02
C MET A 9 -6.94 22.59 0.60
N GLN A 10 -8.22 22.95 0.59
CA GLN A 10 -9.29 22.08 1.06
C GLN A 10 -9.35 20.78 0.25
N TYR A 11 -9.31 20.88 -1.08
CA TYR A 11 -9.32 19.72 -1.97
C TYR A 11 -8.12 18.79 -1.72
N TYR A 12 -6.92 19.37 -1.55
CA TYR A 12 -5.72 18.61 -1.24
C TYR A 12 -5.84 17.83 0.08
N VAL A 13 -6.32 18.47 1.16
CA VAL A 13 -6.50 17.82 2.47
C VAL A 13 -7.56 16.71 2.39
N THR A 14 -8.72 16.99 1.79
CA THR A 14 -9.78 15.99 1.69
C THR A 14 -9.34 14.78 0.86
N THR A 15 -8.68 15.00 -0.28
CA THR A 15 -8.16 13.89 -1.11
C THR A 15 -7.11 13.08 -0.36
N LEU A 16 -6.22 13.74 0.41
CA LEU A 16 -5.22 13.03 1.21
C LEU A 16 -5.87 12.20 2.32
N GLN A 17 -6.90 12.71 2.98
CA GLN A 17 -7.66 11.97 3.99
C GLN A 17 -8.35 10.74 3.37
N GLU A 18 -8.97 10.88 2.20
CA GLU A 18 -9.59 9.77 1.47
C GLU A 18 -8.56 8.69 1.11
N VAL A 19 -7.37 9.08 0.61
CA VAL A 19 -6.30 8.12 0.32
C VAL A 19 -5.85 7.38 1.58
N LEU A 20 -5.68 8.08 2.71
CA LEU A 20 -5.27 7.45 3.97
C LEU A 20 -6.35 6.51 4.51
N GLN A 21 -7.63 6.90 4.44
CA GLN A 21 -8.74 6.05 4.83
C GLN A 21 -8.80 4.79 3.96
N ASN A 22 -8.76 4.94 2.63
CA ASN A 22 -8.74 3.79 1.72
C ASN A 22 -7.55 2.87 1.97
N THR A 23 -6.40 3.43 2.36
CA THR A 23 -5.21 2.64 2.71
C THR A 23 -5.48 1.78 3.94
N GLN A 24 -6.05 2.37 4.99
CA GLN A 24 -6.39 1.66 6.23
C GLN A 24 -7.47 0.60 5.99
N ASP A 25 -8.54 0.95 5.29
CA ASP A 25 -9.65 0.01 5.00
C ASP A 25 -9.15 -1.20 4.20
N THR A 26 -8.25 -0.97 3.23
CA THR A 26 -7.62 -2.06 2.45
C THR A 26 -6.75 -2.94 3.35
N ALA A 27 -5.95 -2.34 4.23
CA ALA A 27 -5.09 -3.08 5.15
C ALA A 27 -5.90 -3.92 6.15
N ASP A 28 -6.96 -3.36 6.71
CA ASP A 28 -7.85 -4.07 7.64
C ASP A 28 -8.58 -5.23 6.95
N HIS A 29 -9.00 -5.04 5.70
CA HIS A 29 -9.64 -6.08 4.90
C HIS A 29 -8.69 -7.24 4.55
N VAL A 30 -7.45 -6.94 4.15
CA VAL A 30 -6.48 -7.97 3.74
C VAL A 30 -5.78 -8.66 4.91
N SER A 31 -5.78 -8.03 6.10
CA SER A 31 -5.04 -8.52 7.28
C SER A 31 -5.38 -9.97 7.68
N PRO A 32 -6.64 -10.43 7.71
CA PRO A 32 -6.96 -11.81 8.05
C PRO A 32 -6.37 -12.84 7.07
N PHE A 33 -6.30 -12.50 5.78
CA PHE A 33 -5.72 -13.36 4.74
C PHE A 33 -4.19 -13.44 4.88
N PHE A 34 -3.54 -12.31 5.20
CA PHE A 34 -2.11 -12.28 5.50
C PHE A 34 -1.78 -13.16 6.72
N VAL A 35 -2.49 -12.98 7.84
CA VAL A 35 -2.26 -13.76 9.07
C VAL A 35 -2.39 -15.26 8.80
N LYS A 36 -3.43 -15.64 8.06
CA LYS A 36 -3.68 -17.03 7.69
C LYS A 36 -2.56 -17.64 6.84
N LEU A 37 -2.04 -16.89 5.87
CA LEU A 37 -0.90 -17.31 5.06
C LEU A 37 0.36 -17.44 5.92
N ASP A 38 0.63 -16.44 6.76
CA ASP A 38 1.81 -16.41 7.63
C ASP A 38 1.82 -17.58 8.63
N GLU A 39 0.68 -17.88 9.26
CA GLU A 39 0.54 -19.06 10.12
C GLU A 39 0.84 -20.37 9.37
N ALA A 40 0.34 -20.51 8.14
CA ALA A 40 0.62 -21.69 7.31
C ALA A 40 2.11 -21.76 6.91
N LYS A 41 2.75 -20.63 6.61
CA LYS A 41 4.19 -20.55 6.35
C LYS A 41 5.01 -20.95 7.56
N GLN A 42 4.72 -20.39 8.73
CA GLN A 42 5.42 -20.70 9.98
C GLN A 42 5.29 -22.18 10.37
N ALA A 43 4.17 -22.82 10.02
CA ALA A 43 3.94 -24.23 10.26
C ALA A 43 4.51 -25.17 9.18
N ASP A 44 5.09 -24.63 8.09
CA ASP A 44 5.48 -25.38 6.88
C ASP A 44 4.31 -26.17 6.26
N LYS A 45 3.12 -25.56 6.26
CA LYS A 45 1.84 -26.16 5.85
C LYS A 45 1.18 -25.49 4.65
N VAL A 46 1.90 -24.64 3.93
CA VAL A 46 1.36 -23.98 2.72
C VAL A 46 0.88 -25.00 1.70
N ALA A 47 1.59 -26.12 1.53
CA ALA A 47 1.20 -27.22 0.63
C ALA A 47 -0.05 -27.99 1.10
N ASP A 48 -0.38 -27.92 2.39
CA ASP A 48 -1.54 -28.59 2.99
C ASP A 48 -2.82 -27.72 2.94
N MET A 49 -2.69 -26.42 2.63
CA MET A 49 -3.83 -25.51 2.48
C MET A 49 -4.76 -25.97 1.35
N ALA A 50 -6.05 -25.68 1.49
CA ALA A 50 -6.98 -25.94 0.40
C ALA A 50 -6.64 -25.03 -0.79
N LYS A 51 -6.63 -25.58 -2.01
CA LYS A 51 -6.35 -24.78 -3.23
C LYS A 51 -7.24 -23.54 -3.37
N ALA A 52 -8.52 -23.70 -3.05
CA ALA A 52 -9.48 -22.59 -3.11
C ALA A 52 -9.14 -21.48 -2.11
N GLU A 53 -8.63 -21.84 -0.93
CA GLU A 53 -8.23 -20.92 0.13
C GLU A 53 -6.91 -20.20 -0.21
N PHE A 54 -5.94 -20.91 -0.79
CA PHE A 54 -4.72 -20.26 -1.30
C PHE A 54 -5.03 -19.31 -2.46
N GLY A 55 -5.92 -19.71 -3.38
CA GLY A 55 -6.39 -18.85 -4.47
C GLY A 55 -7.16 -17.63 -3.98
N GLU A 56 -7.97 -17.77 -2.93
CA GLU A 56 -8.65 -16.64 -2.28
C GLU A 56 -7.65 -15.63 -1.71
N ILE A 57 -6.63 -16.10 -0.96
CA ILE A 57 -5.57 -15.22 -0.44
C ILE A 57 -4.86 -14.47 -1.57
N LYS A 58 -4.54 -15.15 -2.68
CA LYS A 58 -3.92 -14.52 -3.85
C LYS A 58 -4.82 -13.42 -4.43
N ALA A 59 -6.11 -13.69 -4.59
CA ALA A 59 -7.07 -12.72 -5.12
C ALA A 59 -7.19 -11.48 -4.23
N GLU A 60 -7.26 -11.67 -2.91
CA GLU A 60 -7.32 -10.58 -1.94
C GLU A 60 -6.05 -9.73 -1.93
N PHE A 61 -4.88 -10.35 -2.13
CA PHE A 61 -3.62 -9.62 -2.29
C PHE A 61 -3.60 -8.81 -3.59
N ASP A 62 -4.11 -9.36 -4.70
CA ASP A 62 -4.22 -8.63 -5.97
C ASP A 62 -5.19 -7.45 -5.89
N ASP A 63 -6.30 -7.61 -5.17
CA ASP A 63 -7.27 -6.53 -4.94
C ASP A 63 -6.65 -5.41 -4.08
N ALA A 64 -5.88 -5.76 -3.04
CA ALA A 64 -5.13 -4.79 -2.25
C ALA A 64 -4.11 -4.03 -3.11
N VAL A 65 -3.39 -4.71 -4.00
CA VAL A 65 -2.46 -4.09 -4.97
C VAL A 65 -3.21 -3.09 -5.85
N ALA A 66 -4.36 -3.49 -6.42
CA ALA A 66 -5.15 -2.61 -7.27
C ALA A 66 -5.61 -1.34 -6.53
N ALA A 67 -6.02 -1.48 -5.25
CA ALA A 67 -6.40 -0.36 -4.41
C ALA A 67 -5.23 0.60 -4.13
N TYR A 68 -4.06 0.07 -3.76
CA TYR A 68 -2.87 0.88 -3.51
C TYR A 68 -2.32 1.53 -4.79
N GLU A 69 -2.32 0.85 -5.93
CA GLU A 69 -1.95 1.47 -7.20
C GLU A 69 -2.89 2.62 -7.59
N LYS A 70 -4.19 2.47 -7.33
CA LYS A 70 -5.17 3.55 -7.56
C LYS A 70 -4.88 4.75 -6.67
N ASN A 71 -4.60 4.53 -5.39
CA ASN A 71 -4.21 5.60 -4.46
C ASN A 71 -2.90 6.29 -4.89
N ALA A 72 -1.91 5.51 -5.35
CA ALA A 72 -0.65 6.05 -5.89
C ALA A 72 -0.90 6.96 -7.11
N LYS A 73 -1.76 6.55 -8.04
CA LYS A 73 -2.16 7.35 -9.21
C LYS A 73 -2.87 8.64 -8.78
N THR A 74 -3.77 8.57 -7.80
CA THR A 74 -4.43 9.75 -7.24
C THR A 74 -3.42 10.74 -6.67
N LEU A 75 -2.48 10.28 -5.83
CA LEU A 75 -1.44 11.15 -5.25
C LEU A 75 -0.53 11.77 -6.32
N ALA A 76 -0.15 10.99 -7.33
CA ALA A 76 0.70 11.47 -8.42
C ALA A 76 0.02 12.59 -9.26
N ALA A 77 -1.29 12.50 -9.45
CA ALA A 77 -2.06 13.47 -10.24
C ALA A 77 -2.56 14.69 -9.43
N LEU A 78 -2.47 14.64 -8.10
CA LEU A 78 -3.07 15.65 -7.22
C LEU A 78 -2.38 17.01 -7.36
N GLN A 79 -3.17 18.04 -7.65
CA GLN A 79 -2.68 19.41 -7.65
C GLN A 79 -2.56 19.94 -6.22
N VAL A 80 -1.34 20.34 -5.85
CA VAL A 80 -1.03 20.77 -4.48
C VAL A 80 -0.56 22.23 -4.43
N PRO A 81 -0.79 22.94 -3.31
CA PRO A 81 -0.21 24.27 -3.10
C PRO A 81 1.33 24.22 -3.17
N VAL A 82 1.94 25.24 -3.78
CA VAL A 82 3.40 25.30 -4.02
C VAL A 82 4.22 25.05 -2.75
N ARG A 83 3.76 25.56 -1.59
CA ARG A 83 4.43 25.37 -0.29
C ARG A 83 4.56 23.90 0.14
N PHE A 84 3.67 23.02 -0.32
CA PHE A 84 3.67 21.59 0.00
C PHE A 84 4.25 20.71 -1.12
N MET A 85 4.57 21.27 -2.28
CA MET A 85 4.98 20.50 -3.46
C MET A 85 6.16 19.56 -3.19
N GLY A 86 7.16 19.99 -2.42
CA GLY A 86 8.31 19.15 -2.08
C GLY A 86 7.95 17.94 -1.20
N VAL A 87 7.17 18.18 -0.15
CA VAL A 87 6.71 17.12 0.76
C VAL A 87 5.76 16.18 0.03
N HIS A 88 4.83 16.71 -0.77
CA HIS A 88 3.89 15.92 -1.58
C HIS A 88 4.60 15.02 -2.59
N LYS A 89 5.61 15.51 -3.31
CA LYS A 89 6.39 14.67 -4.25
C LYS A 89 7.07 13.50 -3.54
N THR A 90 7.60 13.75 -2.34
CA THR A 90 8.20 12.69 -1.51
C THR A 90 7.16 11.68 -1.05
N LEU A 91 5.99 12.16 -0.62
CA LEU A 91 4.85 11.32 -0.25
C LEU A 91 4.38 10.45 -1.42
N ALA A 92 4.09 11.05 -2.57
CA ALA A 92 3.60 10.35 -3.75
C ALA A 92 4.60 9.27 -4.23
N LYS A 93 5.91 9.58 -4.19
CA LYS A 93 6.95 8.58 -4.49
C LYS A 93 6.94 7.45 -3.47
N ALA A 94 6.96 7.74 -2.17
CA ALA A 94 6.97 6.71 -1.14
C ALA A 94 5.72 5.81 -1.22
N TYR A 95 4.57 6.38 -1.55
CA TYR A 95 3.33 5.62 -1.76
C TYR A 95 3.40 4.73 -3.02
N ALA A 96 3.96 5.23 -4.12
CA ALA A 96 4.17 4.40 -5.31
C ALA A 96 5.14 3.24 -5.04
N ASP A 97 6.21 3.49 -4.27
CA ASP A 97 7.15 2.45 -3.86
C ASP A 97 6.48 1.41 -2.93
N TYR A 98 5.58 1.86 -2.02
CA TYR A 98 4.76 0.97 -1.19
C TYR A 98 3.79 0.10 -2.02
N ALA A 99 3.13 0.67 -3.02
CA ALA A 99 2.27 -0.08 -3.95
C ALA A 99 3.08 -1.12 -4.77
N ALA A 100 4.32 -0.78 -5.14
CA ALA A 100 5.20 -1.75 -5.82
C ALA A 100 5.65 -2.89 -4.89
N ALA A 101 5.91 -2.60 -3.61
CA ALA A 101 6.27 -3.62 -2.62
C ALA A 101 5.08 -4.56 -2.32
N THR A 102 3.87 -4.03 -2.18
CA THR A 102 2.65 -4.87 -2.06
C THR A 102 2.43 -5.74 -3.29
N LYS A 103 2.72 -5.21 -4.49
CA LYS A 103 2.70 -6.02 -5.72
C LYS A 103 3.73 -7.15 -5.71
N MET A 104 4.96 -6.88 -5.24
CA MET A 104 5.98 -7.92 -5.09
C MET A 104 5.51 -9.04 -4.15
N MET A 105 4.82 -8.69 -3.05
CA MET A 105 4.24 -9.68 -2.13
C MET A 105 3.19 -10.56 -2.83
N ALA A 106 2.25 -9.94 -3.55
CA ALA A 106 1.22 -10.66 -4.28
C ALA A 106 1.81 -11.56 -5.38
N ASP A 107 2.79 -11.06 -6.14
CA ASP A 107 3.48 -11.79 -7.20
C ASP A 107 4.34 -12.94 -6.67
N ALA A 108 4.73 -12.91 -5.38
CA ALA A 108 5.47 -14.00 -4.75
C ALA A 108 4.62 -15.26 -4.52
N LEU A 109 3.29 -15.16 -4.56
CA LEU A 109 2.38 -16.31 -4.46
C LEU A 109 2.13 -16.91 -5.85
N ASP A 110 2.62 -18.13 -6.05
CA ASP A 110 2.32 -18.91 -7.25
C ASP A 110 1.08 -19.78 -7.00
N GLU A 111 -0.07 -19.30 -7.46
CA GLU A 111 -1.36 -20.00 -7.36
C GLU A 111 -1.35 -21.37 -8.07
N LYS A 112 -0.62 -21.50 -9.19
CA LYS A 112 -0.61 -22.74 -9.99
C LYS A 112 0.12 -23.85 -9.27
N ASN A 113 1.25 -23.51 -8.67
CA ASN A 113 2.11 -24.45 -7.95
C ASN A 113 1.82 -24.51 -6.44
N GLN A 114 0.94 -23.63 -5.94
CA GLN A 114 0.64 -23.49 -4.51
C GLN A 114 1.94 -23.34 -3.70
N SER A 115 2.74 -22.35 -4.09
CA SER A 115 4.04 -22.09 -3.49
C SER A 115 4.29 -20.61 -3.32
N ILE A 116 5.24 -20.26 -2.45
CA ILE A 116 5.61 -18.88 -2.16
C ILE A 116 7.10 -18.71 -2.48
N ASN A 117 7.44 -17.66 -3.23
CA ASN A 117 8.82 -17.19 -3.30
C ASN A 117 9.17 -16.48 -2.00
N GLU A 118 9.77 -17.21 -1.06
CA GLU A 118 10.11 -16.70 0.27
C GLU A 118 11.03 -15.48 0.26
N ALA A 119 11.94 -15.39 -0.72
CA ALA A 119 12.85 -14.27 -0.81
C ALA A 119 12.11 -12.97 -1.18
N ASP A 120 11.26 -13.03 -2.21
CA ASP A 120 10.47 -11.88 -2.66
C ASP A 120 9.42 -11.51 -1.60
N PHE A 121 8.78 -12.49 -0.97
CA PHE A 121 7.82 -12.25 0.10
C PHE A 121 8.48 -11.52 1.28
N ALA A 122 9.58 -12.04 1.83
CA ALA A 122 10.27 -11.42 2.96
C ALA A 122 10.87 -10.06 2.62
N GLN A 123 11.32 -9.85 1.38
CA GLN A 123 11.78 -8.54 0.93
C GLN A 123 10.62 -7.54 0.83
N SER A 124 9.48 -7.97 0.29
CA SER A 124 8.29 -7.14 0.16
C SER A 124 7.77 -6.64 1.51
N GLU A 125 7.83 -7.45 2.57
CA GLU A 125 7.42 -7.05 3.93
C GLU A 125 8.29 -5.90 4.46
N LYS A 126 9.62 -6.04 4.34
CA LYS A 126 10.58 -5.02 4.77
C LYS A 126 10.42 -3.72 4.00
N ASP A 127 10.16 -3.83 2.70
CA ASP A 127 9.95 -2.68 1.83
C ASP A 127 8.63 -1.98 2.17
N GLN A 128 7.55 -2.74 2.38
CA GLN A 128 6.26 -2.20 2.82
C GLN A 128 6.39 -1.42 4.14
N GLU A 129 7.04 -2.00 5.16
CA GLU A 129 7.30 -1.32 6.44
C GLU A 129 8.08 -0.02 6.23
N THR A 130 9.17 -0.09 5.44
CA THR A 130 10.05 1.06 5.16
C THR A 130 9.29 2.20 4.48
N PHE A 131 8.50 1.87 3.45
CA PHE A 131 7.78 2.89 2.68
C PHE A 131 6.56 3.43 3.43
N LEU A 132 5.87 2.60 4.21
CA LEU A 132 4.78 3.06 5.08
C LEU A 132 5.28 4.05 6.13
N GLY A 133 6.44 3.79 6.75
CA GLY A 133 7.08 4.75 7.65
C GLY A 133 7.42 6.09 6.97
N LYS A 134 7.88 6.06 5.71
CA LYS A 134 8.14 7.29 4.93
C LYS A 134 6.86 8.06 4.60
N ILE A 135 5.77 7.35 4.28
CA ILE A 135 4.44 7.93 4.03
C ILE A 135 3.97 8.65 5.30
N GLN A 136 3.95 7.96 6.44
CA GLN A 136 3.55 8.53 7.74
C GLN A 136 4.37 9.77 8.08
N ALA A 137 5.69 9.75 7.87
CA ALA A 137 6.55 10.90 8.11
C ALA A 137 6.23 12.11 7.23
N GLN A 138 5.82 11.93 5.96
CA GLN A 138 5.42 13.06 5.12
C GLN A 138 4.01 13.55 5.45
N VAL A 139 3.09 12.65 5.77
CA VAL A 139 1.73 12.96 6.22
C VAL A 139 1.78 13.84 7.47
N ALA A 140 2.59 13.48 8.46
CA ALA A 140 2.79 14.28 9.67
C ALA A 140 3.29 15.70 9.37
N LYS A 141 4.17 15.88 8.38
CA LYS A 141 4.64 17.21 7.95
C LYS A 141 3.56 18.02 7.23
N ILE A 142 2.59 17.38 6.58
CA ILE A 142 1.50 18.07 5.90
C ILE A 142 0.44 18.54 6.89
N PHE A 143 0.08 17.70 7.86
CA PHE A 143 -0.97 18.01 8.85
C PHE A 143 -0.45 18.74 10.09
N GLY A 144 0.83 18.62 10.41
CA GLY A 144 1.47 19.29 11.54
C GLY A 144 2.08 20.66 11.23
N ALA A 145 1.94 21.16 10.00
CA ALA A 145 2.51 22.44 9.52
C ALA A 145 1.45 23.52 9.29
#